data_AF-A0A496QQF4-F1
#
_entry.id   AF-A0A496QQF4-F1
#
_cell.length_a   1.000
_cell.length_b   1.000
_cell.length_c   1.000
_cell.angle_alpha   90.00
_cell.angle_beta   90.00
_cell.angle_gamma   90.00
#
_symmetry.space_group_name_H-M   'P 1'
#
loop_
_entity.id
_entity.type
_entity.pdbx_description
1 polymer ?
#
loop_
_entity_poly.entity_id
_entity_poly.type
_entity_poly.pdbx_seq_one_letter_code
_entity_poly.pdbx_strand_id
1 'polypeptide(L)'
;MDFFNRLQEALNQGLETSRELFSKAKDRAKDLGEKGVLRFEIKQLENQAEKLVAQLGSRVYQVLMESGQNTVSKKTSGIKQLLDEIEDIRKRVEEKEKELKKYEEK
;
A
#
# COMPACT_ATOMS: atom_id res chain seq x y z
N MET A 1 -49.86 -30.29 11.51
CA MET A 1 -49.45 -28.89 11.22
C MET A 1 -48.02 -28.57 11.62
N ASP A 2 -47.42 -29.27 12.60
CA ASP A 2 -46.10 -28.91 13.16
C ASP A 2 -44.89 -29.21 12.22
N PHE A 3 -44.92 -30.32 11.46
CA PHE A 3 -43.79 -30.72 10.59
C PHE A 3 -43.56 -29.78 9.39
N PHE A 4 -44.63 -29.33 8.73
CA PHE A 4 -44.51 -28.44 7.57
C PHE A 4 -43.99 -27.05 7.97
N ASN A 5 -44.44 -26.55 9.13
CA ASN A 5 -43.98 -25.27 9.67
C ASN A 5 -42.48 -25.32 10.04
N ARG A 6 -42.02 -26.40 10.69
CA ARG A 6 -40.59 -26.57 11.01
C ARG A 6 -39.71 -26.69 9.77
N LEU A 7 -40.21 -27.35 8.71
CA LEU A 7 -39.48 -27.46 7.44
C LEU A 7 -39.40 -26.10 6.73
N GLN A 8 -40.48 -25.33 6.75
CA GLN A 8 -40.52 -23.98 6.20
C GLN A 8 -39.62 -23.02 6.99
N GLU A 9 -39.59 -23.11 8.33
CA GLU A 9 -38.64 -22.37 9.17
C GLU A 9 -37.19 -22.74 8.88
N ALA A 10 -36.86 -24.03 8.79
CA ALA A 10 -35.49 -24.48 8.47
C ALA A 10 -35.02 -24.01 7.09
N LEU A 11 -35.91 -24.00 6.09
CA LEU A 11 -35.63 -23.46 4.76
C LEU A 11 -35.44 -21.94 4.79
N ASN A 12 -36.31 -21.21 5.48
CA ASN A 12 -36.18 -19.76 5.62
C ASN A 12 -34.88 -19.39 6.36
N GLN A 13 -34.56 -20.09 7.44
CA GLN A 13 -33.34 -19.88 8.21
C GLN A 13 -32.08 -20.25 7.40
N GLY A 14 -32.14 -21.31 6.59
CA GLY A 14 -31.06 -21.69 5.67
C GLY A 14 -30.82 -20.63 4.59
N LEU A 15 -31.90 -20.09 4.00
CA LEU A 15 -31.82 -19.01 3.01
C LEU A 15 -31.29 -17.71 3.62
N GLU A 16 -31.71 -17.35 4.82
CA GLU A 16 -31.20 -16.19 5.56
C GLU A 16 -29.71 -16.35 5.89
N THR A 17 -29.32 -17.52 6.42
CA THR A 17 -27.92 -17.83 6.74
C THR A 17 -27.04 -17.79 5.48
N SER A 18 -27.51 -18.35 4.36
CA SER A 18 -26.79 -18.27 3.08
C SER A 18 -26.65 -16.83 2.57
N ARG A 19 -27.69 -16.00 2.70
CA ARG A 19 -27.60 -14.58 2.32
C ARG A 19 -26.61 -13.81 3.20
N GLU A 20 -26.62 -14.08 4.50
CA GLU A 20 -25.70 -13.45 5.44
C GLU A 20 -24.24 -13.87 5.17
N LEU A 21 -23.99 -15.16 4.93
CA LEU A 21 -22.67 -15.68 4.55
C LEU A 21 -22.20 -15.10 3.22
N PHE A 22 -23.08 -15.00 2.23
CA PHE A 22 -22.75 -14.38 0.95
C PHE A 22 -22.41 -12.89 1.10
N SER A 23 -23.18 -12.14 1.90
CA SER A 23 -22.89 -10.73 2.19
C SER A 23 -21.53 -10.59 2.87
N LYS A 24 -21.27 -11.38 3.94
CA LYS A 24 -19.99 -11.39 4.64
C LYS A 24 -18.82 -11.75 3.74
N ALA A 25 -18.99 -12.73 2.85
CA ALA A 25 -17.97 -13.13 1.89
C ALA A 25 -17.68 -12.02 0.86
N LYS A 26 -18.72 -11.34 0.37
CA LYS A 26 -18.58 -10.19 -0.54
C LYS A 26 -17.84 -9.03 0.13
N ASP A 27 -18.19 -8.71 1.37
CA ASP A 27 -17.56 -7.62 2.12
C ASP A 27 -16.07 -7.94 2.39
N ARG A 28 -15.76 -9.18 2.81
CA ARG A 28 -14.38 -9.66 2.98
C ARG A 28 -13.57 -9.61 1.67
N ALA A 29 -14.18 -9.99 0.55
CA ALA A 29 -13.51 -9.95 -0.75
C ALA A 29 -13.19 -8.51 -1.19
N LYS A 30 -14.11 -7.57 -0.92
CA LYS A 30 -13.90 -6.15 -1.18
C LYS A 30 -12.74 -5.60 -0.33
N ASP A 31 -12.73 -5.88 0.97
CA ASP A 31 -11.66 -5.45 1.87
C ASP A 31 -10.29 -6.01 1.46
N LEU A 32 -10.24 -7.28 1.02
CA LEU A 32 -9.00 -7.89 0.52
C LEU A 32 -8.54 -7.24 -0.79
N GLY A 33 -9.48 -6.87 -1.67
CA GLY A 33 -9.19 -6.14 -2.90
C GLY A 33 -8.58 -4.76 -2.62
N GLU A 34 -9.22 -3.99 -1.75
CA GLU A 34 -8.74 -2.65 -1.35
C GLU A 34 -7.37 -2.71 -0.67
N LYS A 35 -7.17 -3.67 0.25
CA LYS A 35 -5.84 -3.94 0.87
C LYS A 35 -4.79 -4.33 -0.17
N GLY A 36 -5.17 -5.16 -1.15
CA GLY A 36 -4.27 -5.60 -2.22
C GLY A 36 -3.79 -4.44 -3.08
N VAL A 37 -4.70 -3.54 -3.45
CA VAL A 37 -4.37 -2.31 -4.20
C VAL A 37 -3.42 -1.44 -3.39
N LEU A 38 -3.72 -1.17 -2.12
CA LEU A 38 -2.85 -0.36 -1.25
C LEU A 38 -1.44 -0.95 -1.12
N ARG A 39 -1.33 -2.26 -0.89
CA ARG A 39 -0.02 -2.95 -0.82
C ARG A 39 0.76 -2.86 -2.13
N PHE A 40 0.08 -2.99 -3.26
CA PHE A 40 0.70 -2.85 -4.57
C PHE A 40 1.22 -1.42 -4.82
N GLU A 41 0.42 -0.41 -4.49
CA GLU A 41 0.81 0.99 -4.61
C GLU A 41 2.00 1.35 -3.71
N ILE A 42 2.00 0.88 -2.46
CA ILE A 42 3.16 0.99 -1.55
C ILE A 42 4.40 0.39 -2.21
N LYS A 43 4.29 -0.84 -2.73
CA LYS A 43 5.42 -1.52 -3.37
C LYS A 43 5.95 -0.76 -4.59
N GLN A 44 5.05 -0.15 -5.38
CA GLN A 44 5.46 0.68 -6.51
C GLN A 44 6.23 1.91 -6.07
N LEU A 45 5.76 2.61 -5.03
CA LEU A 45 6.44 3.79 -4.48
C LEU A 45 7.79 3.44 -3.86
N GLU A 46 7.89 2.32 -3.14
CA GLU A 46 9.16 1.80 -2.62
C GLU A 46 10.17 1.55 -3.75
N ASN A 47 9.74 0.87 -4.82
CA ASN A 47 10.61 0.61 -5.97
C ASN A 47 11.04 1.91 -6.67
N GLN A 48 10.19 2.96 -6.67
CA GLN A 48 10.56 4.27 -7.19
C GLN A 48 11.60 4.94 -6.29
N ALA A 49 11.42 4.90 -4.97
CA ALA A 49 12.38 5.43 -4.01
C ALA A 49 13.74 4.73 -4.14
N GLU A 50 13.76 3.40 -4.29
CA GLU A 50 14.99 2.63 -4.49
C GLU A 50 15.76 3.10 -5.73
N LYS A 51 15.06 3.32 -6.84
CA LYS A 51 15.67 3.85 -8.08
C LYS A 51 16.25 5.25 -7.89
N LEU A 52 15.52 6.15 -7.21
CA LEU A 52 16.02 7.51 -6.93
C LEU A 52 17.23 7.47 -6.00
N VAL A 53 17.25 6.59 -5.01
CA VAL A 53 18.41 6.40 -4.13
C VAL A 53 19.61 5.87 -4.91
N ALA A 54 19.41 4.94 -5.84
CA ALA A 54 20.48 4.47 -6.72
C ALA A 54 21.02 5.61 -7.60
N GLN A 55 20.14 6.42 -8.20
CA GLN A 55 20.53 7.61 -8.98
C GLN A 55 21.28 8.64 -8.13
N LEU A 56 20.85 8.85 -6.89
CA LEU A 56 21.54 9.69 -5.92
C LEU A 56 22.95 9.17 -5.66
N GLY A 57 23.12 7.87 -5.43
CA GLY A 57 24.41 7.23 -5.26
C GLY A 57 25.34 7.44 -6.47
N SER A 58 24.82 7.21 -7.69
CA SER A 58 25.57 7.49 -8.93
C SER A 58 25.97 8.96 -9.04
N ARG A 59 25.08 9.89 -8.67
CA ARG A 59 25.36 11.32 -8.73
C ARG A 59 26.40 11.75 -7.70
N VAL A 60 26.33 11.22 -6.48
CA VAL A 60 27.35 11.44 -5.43
C VAL A 60 28.71 10.93 -5.90
N TYR A 61 28.76 9.74 -6.50
CA TYR A 61 29.99 9.18 -7.06
C TYR A 61 30.61 10.11 -8.11
N GLN A 62 29.82 10.58 -9.09
CA GLN A 62 30.28 11.53 -10.11
C GLN A 62 30.84 12.81 -9.50
N VAL A 63 30.16 13.37 -8.49
CA VAL A 63 30.61 14.60 -7.82
C VAL A 63 31.96 14.39 -7.13
N LEU A 64 32.12 13.27 -6.42
CA LEU A 64 33.32 12.98 -5.64
C LEU A 64 34.51 12.55 -6.50
N MET A 65 34.27 11.72 -7.52
CA MET A 65 35.33 11.07 -8.30
C MET A 65 35.64 11.79 -9.61
N GLU A 66 34.63 12.33 -10.30
CA GLU A 66 34.79 12.92 -11.63
C GLU A 66 34.87 14.44 -11.59
N SER A 67 34.08 15.08 -10.71
CA SER A 67 34.02 16.54 -10.61
C SER A 67 35.07 17.14 -9.66
N GLY A 68 35.89 16.29 -9.02
CA GLY A 68 36.97 16.71 -8.11
C GLY A 68 36.49 17.41 -6.83
N GLN A 69 35.21 17.30 -6.47
CA GLN A 69 34.70 17.86 -5.22
C GLN A 69 34.98 16.89 -4.07
N ASN A 70 35.60 17.37 -2.99
CA ASN A 70 35.88 16.52 -1.84
C ASN A 70 34.68 16.35 -0.87
N THR A 71 33.58 17.07 -1.12
CA THR A 71 32.41 17.06 -0.23
C THR A 71 31.11 17.13 -1.02
N VAL A 72 30.09 16.45 -0.52
CA VAL A 72 28.71 16.56 -1.01
C VAL A 72 27.83 17.13 0.09
N SER A 73 26.96 18.08 -0.25
CA SER A 73 25.97 18.65 0.65
C SER A 73 24.57 18.49 0.08
N LYS A 74 23.54 18.69 0.91
CA LYS A 74 22.14 18.73 0.45
C LYS A 74 21.87 19.82 -0.59
N LYS A 75 22.74 20.82 -0.71
CA LYS A 75 22.63 21.94 -1.65
C LYS A 75 23.42 21.73 -2.94
N THR A 76 24.17 20.63 -3.05
CA THR A 76 24.97 20.33 -4.24
C THR A 76 24.04 20.18 -5.46
N SER A 77 24.45 20.79 -6.57
CA SER A 77 23.65 20.81 -7.80
C SER A 77 23.37 19.38 -8.31
N GLY A 78 22.10 19.09 -8.59
CA GLY A 78 21.62 17.75 -8.95
C GLY A 78 21.40 16.79 -7.78
N ILE A 79 21.94 17.08 -6.58
CA ILE A 79 21.68 16.28 -5.36
C ILE A 79 20.39 16.74 -4.68
N LYS A 80 20.17 18.06 -4.60
CA LYS A 80 18.99 18.63 -3.92
C LYS A 80 17.68 18.07 -4.48
N GLN A 81 17.51 18.09 -5.81
CA GLN A 81 16.29 17.63 -6.47
C GLN A 81 16.00 16.16 -6.15
N LEU A 82 17.02 15.29 -6.23
CA LEU A 82 16.88 13.87 -5.89
C LEU A 82 16.50 13.67 -4.43
N LEU A 83 17.08 14.45 -3.51
CA LEU A 83 16.71 14.38 -2.09
C LEU A 83 15.27 14.83 -1.84
N ASP A 84 14.84 15.93 -2.46
CA ASP A 84 13.48 16.45 -2.33
C ASP A 84 12.46 15.44 -2.88
N GLU A 85 12.75 14.81 -4.02
CA GLU A 85 11.91 13.74 -4.61
C GLU A 85 11.86 12.48 -3.75
N ILE A 86 12.99 12.03 -3.20
CA ILE A 86 13.04 10.89 -2.27
C ILE A 86 12.20 11.17 -1.02
N GLU A 87 12.26 12.39 -0.48
CA GLU A 87 11.48 12.79 0.69
C GLU A 87 9.98 12.79 0.39
N ASP A 88 9.56 13.31 -0.76
CA ASP A 88 8.15 13.28 -1.18
C ASP A 88 7.62 11.85 -1.33
N ILE A 89 8.36 10.99 -2.03
CA ILE A 89 7.94 9.58 -2.20
C ILE A 89 7.85 8.88 -0.84
N ARG A 90 8.80 9.13 0.06
CA ARG A 90 8.77 8.56 1.42
C ARG A 90 7.55 9.00 2.21
N LYS A 91 7.15 10.28 2.13
CA LYS A 91 5.92 10.76 2.77
C LYS A 91 4.69 10.05 2.23
N ARG A 92 4.61 9.88 0.90
CA ARG A 92 3.51 9.17 0.24
C ARG A 92 3.44 7.69 0.62
N VAL A 93 4.59 7.02 0.78
CA VAL A 93 4.65 5.65 1.33
C VAL A 93 4.09 5.63 2.74
N GLU A 94 4.57 6.50 3.62
CA GLU A 94 4.16 6.54 5.02
C GLU A 94 2.65 6.81 5.18
N GLU A 95 2.09 7.69 4.35
CA GLU A 95 0.64 7.95 4.30
C GLU A 95 -0.16 6.70 3.92
N LYS A 96 0.28 5.97 2.90
CA LYS A 96 -0.38 4.73 2.45
C LYS A 96 -0.20 3.58 3.43
N GLU A 97 0.96 3.46 4.08
CA GLU A 97 1.17 2.49 5.15
C GLU A 97 0.27 2.76 6.35
N LYS A 98 0.08 4.03 6.73
CA LYS A 98 -0.89 4.43 7.76
C LYS A 98 -2.32 4.08 7.35
N GLU A 99 -2.67 4.27 6.07
CA GLU A 99 -3.98 3.87 5.56
C GLU A 99 -4.17 2.35 5.63
N LEU A 100 -3.21 1.56 5.15
CA LEU A 100 -3.24 0.11 5.20
C LEU A 100 -3.38 -0.40 6.65
N LYS A 101 -2.66 0.21 7.59
CA LYS A 101 -2.75 -0.14 9.01
C LYS A 101 -4.15 0.08 9.58
N LYS A 102 -4.85 1.15 9.20
CA LYS A 102 -6.26 1.38 9.59
C LYS A 102 -7.20 0.32 9.05
N TYR A 103 -6.89 -0.29 7.91
CA TYR A 103 -7.67 -1.42 7.37
C TYR A 103 -7.33 -2.74 8.07
N GLU A 104 -6.13 -2.90 8.62
CA GLU A 104 -5.71 -4.11 9.36
C GLU A 104 -6.20 -4.12 10.82
N GLU A 105 -6.43 -2.94 11.40
CA GLU A 105 -6.96 -2.77 12.77
C GLU A 105 -8.50 -2.75 12.85
N LYS A 106 -9.20 -2.77 11.72
CA LYS A 106 -10.66 -2.95 11.61
C LYS A 106 -11.04 -4.42 11.52
#